data_AF-Q1KVT5-F1
#
_entry.id   AF-Q1KVT5-F1
#
_cell.length_a   1.000
_cell.length_b   1.000
_cell.length_c   1.000
_cell.angle_alpha   90.00
_cell.angle_beta   90.00
_cell.angle_gamma   90.00
#
_symmetry.space_group_name_H-M   'P 1'
#
loop_
_entity.id
_entity.type
_entity.pdbx_description
1 polymer ?
#
loop_
_entity_poly.entity_id
_entity_poly.type
_entity_poly.pdbx_seq_one_letter_code
_entity_poly.pdbx_strand_id
1 'polypeptide(L)'
;MSRYIGPRLRIIRRIGKLRGFTRKKPFRRSFRGRGALQGKVIPPGQHGLTKLFKSRPFDSNESDYLIRLKVKQRLRYNYGITEKQLVKYVRQAKKMKESTGQVLLQLLEMRLDNIVFRLNMAPTICAARQLISHGHIHVNSKKVNIASYMCKPKDVISVSMKQSSLKLVNRNLQEYSQKMSAYKKRLERTLAYVLFQRNISPNMANALEYINQGKVQVNNRKVLLPNYLCHSKDMISVKTDKGIRKFQFSE
;
A
#
# COMPACT_ATOMS: atom_id res chain seq x y z
N MET A 1 -14.27 -22.35 -13.60
CA MET A 1 -13.37 -21.19 -13.38
C MET A 1 -13.73 -20.46 -12.08
N SER A 2 -13.04 -20.67 -10.95
CA SER A 2 -13.51 -20.16 -9.64
C SER A 2 -13.10 -18.72 -9.27
N ARG A 3 -12.51 -17.93 -10.19
CA ARG A 3 -11.94 -16.60 -9.87
C ARG A 3 -12.65 -15.46 -10.60
N TYR A 4 -12.58 -14.26 -10.03
CA TYR A 4 -13.17 -13.07 -10.63
C TYR A 4 -12.36 -12.61 -11.86
N ILE A 5 -12.98 -12.73 -13.04
CA ILE A 5 -12.43 -12.28 -14.34
C ILE A 5 -13.02 -10.92 -14.76
N GLY A 6 -13.99 -10.39 -14.01
CA GLY A 6 -14.68 -9.16 -14.34
C GLY A 6 -13.85 -7.87 -14.21
N PRO A 7 -14.48 -6.70 -14.37
CA PRO A 7 -13.82 -5.41 -14.32
C PRO A 7 -13.21 -5.13 -12.94
N ARG A 8 -11.87 -5.07 -12.86
CA ARG A 8 -11.15 -4.88 -11.59
C ARG A 8 -11.34 -3.50 -10.97
N LEU A 9 -11.41 -2.45 -11.80
CA LEU A 9 -11.67 -1.09 -11.33
C LEU A 9 -13.04 -0.95 -10.67
N ARG A 10 -14.05 -1.75 -11.09
CA ARG A 10 -15.37 -1.78 -10.45
C ARG A 10 -15.27 -2.21 -8.98
N ILE A 11 -14.43 -3.19 -8.68
CA ILE A 11 -14.20 -3.66 -7.30
C ILE A 11 -13.44 -2.63 -6.49
N ILE A 12 -12.35 -2.06 -7.03
CA ILE A 12 -11.58 -1.03 -6.31
C ILE A 12 -12.46 0.17 -5.95
N ARG A 13 -13.30 0.62 -6.88
CA ARG A 13 -14.25 1.72 -6.62
C ARG A 13 -15.28 1.39 -5.56
N ARG A 14 -15.60 0.10 -5.36
CA ARG A 14 -16.56 -0.36 -4.35
C ARG A 14 -15.93 -0.57 -2.97
N ILE A 15 -14.77 -1.23 -2.89
CA ILE A 15 -14.19 -1.72 -1.62
C ILE A 15 -13.07 -0.80 -1.11
N GLY A 16 -12.39 -0.11 -2.02
CA GLY A 16 -11.19 0.68 -1.76
C GLY A 16 -9.95 0.15 -2.46
N LYS A 17 -8.80 0.75 -2.14
CA LYS A 17 -7.51 0.42 -2.74
C LYS A 17 -7.02 -0.95 -2.27
N LEU A 18 -6.83 -1.88 -3.21
CA LEU A 18 -6.33 -3.24 -2.96
C LEU A 18 -5.01 -3.42 -3.70
N ARG A 19 -3.88 -3.37 -2.98
CA ARG A 19 -2.54 -3.42 -3.58
C ARG A 19 -2.30 -4.74 -4.31
N GLY A 20 -2.77 -5.86 -3.74
CA GLY A 20 -2.59 -7.20 -4.32
C GLY A 20 -3.43 -7.48 -5.57
N PHE A 21 -4.56 -6.79 -5.74
CA PHE A 21 -5.55 -7.11 -6.77
C PHE A 21 -5.23 -6.49 -8.14
N THR A 22 -4.93 -5.19 -8.17
CA THR A 22 -4.50 -4.51 -9.40
C THR A 22 -3.77 -3.19 -9.10
N ARG A 23 -2.83 -2.84 -9.98
CA ARG A 23 -2.12 -1.55 -9.96
C ARG A 23 -2.94 -0.39 -10.53
N LYS A 24 -4.05 -0.69 -11.23
CA LYS A 24 -4.87 0.32 -11.90
C LYS A 24 -5.51 1.23 -10.85
N LYS A 25 -5.36 2.54 -11.05
CA LYS A 25 -6.01 3.58 -10.21
C LYS A 25 -7.27 4.10 -10.91
N PRO A 26 -8.37 4.36 -10.19
CA PRO A 26 -9.61 4.87 -10.77
C PRO A 26 -9.56 6.39 -11.03
N PHE A 27 -8.50 6.90 -11.68
CA PHE A 27 -8.27 8.34 -11.86
C PHE A 27 -9.40 9.05 -12.63
N ARG A 28 -9.95 8.41 -13.67
CA ARG A 28 -11.07 8.97 -14.46
C ARG A 28 -12.43 8.91 -13.75
N ARG A 29 -12.50 8.31 -12.56
CA ARG A 29 -13.74 8.10 -11.80
C ARG A 29 -13.66 8.73 -10.41
N SER A 30 -12.92 9.83 -10.28
CA SER A 30 -12.94 10.70 -9.11
C SER A 30 -13.98 11.81 -9.31
N PHE A 31 -14.54 12.28 -8.20
CA PHE A 31 -15.42 13.44 -8.18
C PHE A 31 -14.59 14.70 -8.46
N ARG A 32 -14.98 15.44 -9.51
CA ARG A 32 -14.30 16.66 -9.98
C ARG A 32 -14.92 17.96 -9.48
N GLY A 33 -15.99 17.89 -8.69
CA GLY A 33 -16.60 19.09 -8.11
C GLY A 33 -15.76 19.70 -6.99
N ARG A 34 -16.19 20.86 -6.49
CA ARG A 34 -15.55 21.56 -5.36
C ARG A 34 -16.00 20.96 -4.01
N GLY A 35 -15.26 21.27 -2.95
CA GLY A 35 -15.61 20.92 -1.56
C GLY A 35 -14.95 19.62 -1.05
N ALA A 36 -15.39 19.16 0.12
CA ALA A 36 -14.77 18.06 0.87
C ALA A 36 -14.78 16.69 0.16
N LEU A 37 -15.56 16.53 -0.92
CA LEU A 37 -15.62 15.32 -1.72
C LEU A 37 -14.69 15.35 -2.94
N GLN A 38 -14.01 16.46 -3.22
CA GLN A 38 -13.12 16.60 -4.38
C GLN A 38 -12.04 15.51 -4.36
N GLY A 39 -11.84 14.85 -5.51
CA GLY A 39 -10.86 13.78 -5.65
C GLY A 39 -11.29 12.41 -5.10
N LYS A 40 -12.41 12.32 -4.36
CA LYS A 40 -12.92 11.03 -3.86
C LYS A 40 -13.41 10.16 -5.02
N VAL A 41 -13.21 8.84 -4.89
CA VAL A 41 -13.57 7.88 -5.93
C VAL A 41 -15.09 7.63 -5.92
N ILE A 42 -15.74 7.83 -7.07
CA ILE A 42 -17.18 7.61 -7.23
C ILE A 42 -17.47 6.10 -7.19
N PRO A 43 -18.36 5.60 -6.32
CA PRO A 43 -18.81 4.20 -6.31
C PRO A 43 -19.37 3.74 -7.67
N PRO A 44 -19.32 2.44 -8.00
CA PRO A 44 -19.89 1.94 -9.24
C PRO A 44 -21.44 1.94 -9.22
N GLY A 45 -22.04 2.04 -10.40
CA GLY A 45 -23.50 2.03 -10.61
C GLY A 45 -24.07 3.42 -10.98
N GLN A 46 -25.30 3.46 -11.46
CA GLN A 46 -26.02 4.68 -11.87
C GLN A 46 -26.13 5.70 -10.72
N HIS A 47 -26.48 5.23 -9.52
CA HIS A 47 -26.55 6.05 -8.30
C HIS A 47 -25.20 6.25 -7.60
N GLY A 48 -24.07 6.09 -8.31
CA GLY A 48 -22.74 6.23 -7.72
C GLY A 48 -22.50 7.61 -7.13
N LEU A 49 -22.98 8.66 -7.81
CA LEU A 49 -22.85 10.05 -7.36
C LEU A 49 -23.70 10.31 -6.10
N THR A 50 -24.96 9.89 -6.11
CA THR A 50 -25.87 9.99 -4.96
C THR A 50 -25.30 9.30 -3.72
N LYS A 51 -24.68 8.12 -3.89
CA LYS A 51 -24.01 7.40 -2.79
C LYS A 51 -22.80 8.15 -2.23
N LEU A 52 -22.10 8.92 -3.06
CA LEU A 52 -20.97 9.75 -2.62
C LEU A 52 -21.44 10.97 -1.80
N PHE A 53 -22.58 11.55 -2.19
CA PHE A 53 -23.15 12.75 -1.56
C PHE A 53 -23.99 12.47 -0.32
N LYS A 54 -24.33 11.21 0.00
CA LYS A 54 -24.97 10.93 1.28
C LYS A 54 -24.08 11.48 2.41
N SER A 55 -24.67 12.34 3.25
CA SER A 55 -24.03 13.03 4.38
C SER A 55 -23.30 12.07 5.33
N ARG A 56 -23.71 10.81 5.31
CA ARG A 56 -23.00 9.69 5.93
C ARG A 56 -22.16 9.05 4.84
N PRO A 57 -20.84 9.32 4.77
CA PRO A 57 -20.01 8.63 3.81
C PRO A 57 -20.23 7.13 4.00
N PHE A 58 -19.98 6.38 2.95
CA PHE A 58 -19.97 4.92 2.81
C PHE A 58 -19.36 4.10 3.99
N ASP A 59 -18.91 4.72 5.08
CA ASP A 59 -18.21 4.13 6.22
C ASP A 59 -18.91 4.31 7.59
N SER A 60 -19.89 5.22 7.83
CA SER A 60 -20.33 5.52 9.22
C SER A 60 -21.65 4.91 9.71
N ASN A 61 -22.52 4.44 8.82
CA ASN A 61 -23.80 3.80 9.19
C ASN A 61 -23.97 2.42 8.53
N GLU A 62 -22.86 1.70 8.40
CA GLU A 62 -22.92 0.30 8.02
C GLU A 62 -23.40 -0.50 9.24
N SER A 63 -24.47 -1.27 9.10
CA SER A 63 -24.79 -2.32 10.08
C SER A 63 -23.57 -3.20 10.31
N ASP A 64 -23.42 -3.80 11.48
CA ASP A 64 -22.31 -4.71 11.81
C ASP A 64 -22.06 -5.76 10.71
N TYR A 65 -23.15 -6.24 10.09
CA TYR A 65 -23.10 -7.14 8.95
C TYR A 65 -22.35 -6.56 7.75
N LEU A 66 -22.65 -5.32 7.36
CA LEU A 66 -22.02 -4.67 6.21
C LEU A 66 -20.53 -4.44 6.43
N ILE A 67 -20.14 -4.01 7.64
CA ILE A 67 -18.72 -3.85 8.02
C ILE A 67 -18.00 -5.21 7.85
N ARG A 68 -18.55 -6.27 8.44
CA ARG A 68 -18.00 -7.64 8.34
C ARG A 68 -17.94 -8.13 6.89
N LEU A 69 -18.99 -7.90 6.10
CA LEU A 69 -19.04 -8.26 4.69
C LEU A 69 -17.95 -7.53 3.89
N LYS A 70 -17.76 -6.23 4.13
CA LYS A 70 -16.75 -5.40 3.45
C LYS A 70 -15.34 -5.85 3.78
N VAL A 71 -15.05 -6.14 5.05
CA VAL A 71 -13.77 -6.73 5.48
C VAL A 71 -13.54 -8.08 4.81
N LYS A 72 -14.55 -8.96 4.78
CA LYS A 72 -14.49 -10.25 4.10
C LYS A 72 -14.16 -10.10 2.61
N GLN A 73 -14.85 -9.21 1.90
CA GLN A 73 -14.57 -8.98 0.48
C GLN A 73 -13.19 -8.35 0.26
N ARG A 74 -12.76 -7.45 1.13
CA ARG A 74 -11.42 -6.85 1.10
C ARG A 74 -10.35 -7.93 1.20
N LEU A 75 -10.45 -8.87 2.15
CA LEU A 75 -9.53 -10.01 2.27
C LEU A 75 -9.52 -10.87 1.01
N ARG A 76 -10.70 -11.25 0.49
CA ARG A 76 -10.80 -12.11 -0.70
C ARG A 76 -10.11 -11.53 -1.92
N TYR A 77 -10.40 -10.27 -2.24
CA TYR A 77 -9.82 -9.63 -3.41
C TYR A 77 -8.38 -9.20 -3.19
N ASN A 78 -8.01 -8.79 -1.96
CA ASN A 78 -6.63 -8.43 -1.66
C ASN A 78 -5.69 -9.63 -1.78
N TYR A 79 -6.11 -10.83 -1.35
CA TYR A 79 -5.28 -12.04 -1.39
C TYR A 79 -5.60 -12.99 -2.57
N GLY A 80 -6.58 -12.65 -3.42
CA GLY A 80 -6.92 -13.44 -4.61
C GLY A 80 -7.51 -14.84 -4.32
N ILE A 81 -8.13 -15.02 -3.16
CA ILE A 81 -8.69 -16.30 -2.69
C ILE A 81 -10.19 -16.42 -2.95
N THR A 82 -10.66 -17.65 -3.10
CA THR A 82 -12.09 -17.95 -3.22
C THR A 82 -12.79 -17.91 -1.87
N GLU A 83 -14.12 -17.79 -1.85
CA GLU A 83 -14.91 -17.84 -0.60
C GLU A 83 -14.66 -19.16 0.15
N LYS A 84 -14.69 -20.29 -0.58
CA LYS A 84 -14.42 -21.64 -0.03
C LYS A 84 -13.03 -21.72 0.63
N GLN A 85 -12.01 -21.15 -0.02
CA GLN A 85 -10.66 -21.10 0.56
C GLN A 85 -10.61 -20.21 1.79
N LEU A 86 -11.25 -19.04 1.77
CA LEU A 86 -11.29 -18.16 2.93
C LEU A 86 -11.95 -18.84 4.13
N VAL A 87 -13.09 -19.52 3.93
CA VAL A 87 -13.77 -20.27 5.00
C VAL A 87 -12.86 -21.37 5.55
N LYS A 88 -12.11 -22.08 4.69
CA LYS A 88 -11.12 -23.08 5.14
C LYS A 88 -10.05 -22.45 6.03
N TYR A 89 -9.48 -21.31 5.64
CA TYR A 89 -8.48 -20.61 6.45
C TYR A 89 -9.04 -20.09 7.77
N VAL A 90 -10.27 -19.58 7.79
CA VAL A 90 -10.94 -19.16 9.04
C VAL A 90 -11.16 -20.34 9.97
N ARG A 91 -11.61 -21.49 9.45
CA ARG A 91 -11.77 -22.72 10.25
C ARG A 91 -10.43 -23.21 10.81
N GLN A 92 -9.36 -23.11 10.04
CA GLN A 92 -8.01 -23.46 10.48
C GLN A 92 -7.52 -22.48 11.57
N ALA A 93 -7.72 -21.19 11.38
CA ALA A 93 -7.33 -20.16 12.34
C ALA A 93 -8.08 -20.28 13.68
N LYS A 94 -9.37 -20.65 13.64
CA LYS A 94 -10.19 -20.90 14.85
C LYS A 94 -9.71 -22.06 15.73
N LYS A 95 -8.92 -22.98 15.18
CA LYS A 95 -8.36 -24.11 15.95
C LYS A 95 -7.13 -23.72 16.75
N MET A 96 -6.50 -22.58 16.43
CA MET A 96 -5.31 -22.10 17.13
C MET A 96 -5.73 -21.28 18.36
N LYS A 97 -4.91 -21.32 19.43
CA LYS A 97 -5.17 -20.59 20.68
C LYS A 97 -5.01 -19.07 20.55
N GLU A 98 -4.23 -18.62 19.58
CA GLU A 98 -3.95 -17.21 19.32
C GLU A 98 -5.16 -16.45 18.74
N SER A 99 -5.05 -15.13 18.67
CA SER A 99 -6.10 -14.30 18.06
C SER A 99 -6.41 -14.74 16.63
N THR A 100 -7.65 -15.19 16.41
CA THR A 100 -8.09 -15.75 15.12
C THR A 100 -7.83 -14.82 13.93
N GLY A 101 -7.90 -13.50 14.13
CA GLY A 101 -7.61 -12.51 13.11
C GLY A 101 -6.12 -12.47 12.72
N GLN A 102 -5.22 -12.53 13.71
CA GLN A 102 -3.78 -12.55 13.48
C GLN A 102 -3.35 -13.84 12.79
N VAL A 103 -3.84 -14.98 13.27
CA VAL A 103 -3.55 -16.30 12.66
C VAL A 103 -4.08 -16.38 11.22
N LEU A 104 -5.29 -15.87 10.96
CA LEU A 104 -5.83 -15.81 9.60
C LEU A 104 -4.92 -15.01 8.67
N LEU A 105 -4.46 -13.84 9.11
CA LEU A 105 -3.56 -13.00 8.31
C LEU A 105 -2.21 -13.68 8.12
N GLN A 106 -1.67 -14.34 9.13
CA GLN A 106 -0.43 -15.11 9.03
C GLN A 106 -0.55 -16.23 7.99
N LEU A 107 -1.61 -17.05 8.05
CA LEU A 107 -1.87 -18.11 7.07
C LEU A 107 -2.00 -17.58 5.64
N LEU A 108 -2.55 -16.37 5.49
CA LEU A 108 -2.64 -15.72 4.18
C LEU A 108 -1.27 -15.21 3.73
N GLU A 109 -0.52 -14.48 4.56
CA GLU A 109 0.80 -13.95 4.20
C GLU A 109 1.84 -15.05 3.96
N MET A 110 1.73 -16.21 4.60
CA MET A 110 2.62 -17.37 4.38
C MET A 110 2.43 -18.07 3.02
N ARG A 111 1.41 -17.70 2.25
CA ARG A 111 1.21 -18.27 0.92
C ARG A 111 2.29 -17.83 -0.06
N LEU A 112 2.74 -18.77 -0.89
CA LEU A 112 3.76 -18.52 -1.91
C LEU A 112 3.36 -17.39 -2.89
N ASP A 113 2.08 -17.32 -3.32
CA ASP A 113 1.62 -16.23 -4.18
C ASP A 113 1.68 -14.84 -3.55
N ASN A 114 1.49 -14.76 -2.23
CA ASN A 114 1.61 -13.52 -1.49
C ASN A 114 3.08 -13.15 -1.26
N ILE A 115 3.94 -14.11 -0.94
CA ILE A 115 5.37 -13.86 -0.74
C ILE A 115 6.03 -13.36 -2.03
N VAL A 116 5.75 -14.01 -3.17
CA VAL A 116 6.25 -13.58 -4.48
C VAL A 116 5.81 -12.15 -4.83
N PHE A 117 4.58 -11.79 -4.46
CA PHE A 117 4.07 -10.43 -4.60
C PHE A 117 4.75 -9.45 -3.63
N ARG A 118 5.00 -9.84 -2.37
CA ARG A 118 5.71 -9.04 -1.36
C ARG A 118 7.16 -8.75 -1.77
N LEU A 119 7.84 -9.73 -2.36
CA LEU A 119 9.20 -9.61 -2.92
C LEU A 119 9.27 -8.76 -4.20
N ASN A 120 8.13 -8.24 -4.69
CA ASN A 120 8.01 -7.49 -5.94
C ASN A 120 8.49 -8.23 -7.20
N MET A 121 8.62 -9.56 -7.15
CA MET A 121 8.86 -10.39 -8.34
C MET A 121 7.67 -10.35 -9.31
N ALA A 122 6.48 -10.10 -8.77
CA ALA A 122 5.24 -9.96 -9.52
C ALA A 122 4.51 -8.65 -9.15
N PRO A 123 3.84 -7.99 -10.12
CA PRO A 123 3.19 -6.71 -9.89
C PRO A 123 1.85 -6.81 -9.14
N THR A 124 1.20 -7.98 -9.18
CA THR A 124 -0.10 -8.27 -8.56
C THR A 124 -0.12 -9.75 -8.16
N ILE A 125 -0.98 -10.14 -7.22
CA ILE A 125 -1.10 -11.54 -6.80
C ILE A 125 -1.62 -12.41 -7.94
N CYS A 126 -2.52 -11.91 -8.79
CA CYS A 126 -2.94 -12.65 -9.98
C CYS A 126 -1.75 -12.98 -10.90
N ALA A 127 -0.85 -12.01 -11.10
CA ALA A 127 0.37 -12.22 -11.87
C ALA A 127 1.36 -13.16 -11.14
N ALA A 128 1.49 -13.04 -9.81
CA ALA A 128 2.30 -13.95 -9.00
C ALA A 128 1.83 -15.40 -9.16
N ARG A 129 0.52 -15.63 -9.04
CA ARG A 129 -0.08 -16.95 -9.27
C ARG A 129 0.20 -17.50 -10.66
N GLN A 130 0.13 -16.65 -11.68
CA GLN A 130 0.44 -17.04 -13.06
C GLN A 130 1.92 -17.44 -13.20
N LEU A 131 2.81 -16.62 -12.65
CA LEU A 131 4.25 -16.90 -12.55
C LEU A 131 4.53 -18.27 -11.91
N ILE A 132 3.85 -18.56 -10.80
CA ILE A 132 3.99 -19.84 -10.08
C ILE A 132 3.42 -20.98 -10.92
N SER A 133 2.19 -20.84 -11.44
CA SER A 133 1.50 -21.89 -12.20
C SER A 133 2.27 -22.31 -13.46
N HIS A 134 2.95 -21.37 -14.12
CA HIS A 134 3.80 -21.66 -15.28
C HIS A 134 5.20 -22.19 -14.88
N GLY A 135 5.50 -22.27 -13.58
CA GLY A 135 6.71 -22.91 -13.07
C GLY A 135 7.95 -22.03 -13.15
N HIS A 136 7.80 -20.71 -13.02
CA HIS A 136 8.93 -19.78 -13.00
C HIS A 136 9.60 -19.66 -11.63
N ILE A 137 9.01 -20.23 -10.58
CA ILE A 137 9.49 -20.09 -9.20
C ILE A 137 9.88 -21.46 -8.62
N HIS A 138 10.98 -21.44 -7.88
CA HIS A 138 11.51 -22.57 -7.14
C HIS A 138 11.49 -22.25 -5.64
N VAL A 139 11.23 -23.26 -4.83
CA VAL A 139 11.35 -23.22 -3.36
C VAL A 139 12.33 -24.31 -2.98
N ASN A 140 13.37 -23.96 -2.23
CA ASN A 140 14.44 -24.89 -1.82
C ASN A 140 14.98 -25.69 -3.02
N SER A 141 15.29 -24.96 -4.10
CA SER A 141 15.78 -25.50 -5.39
C SER A 141 14.82 -26.44 -6.14
N LYS A 142 13.58 -26.63 -5.67
CA LYS A 142 12.56 -27.45 -6.35
C LYS A 142 11.50 -26.57 -7.02
N LYS A 143 11.09 -26.93 -8.24
CA LYS A 143 10.04 -26.22 -8.99
C LYS A 143 8.70 -26.37 -8.26
N VAL A 144 8.06 -25.25 -7.91
CA VAL A 144 6.74 -25.26 -7.27
C VAL A 144 5.72 -24.55 -8.17
N ASN A 145 4.71 -25.29 -8.63
CA ASN A 145 3.60 -24.78 -9.44
C ASN A 145 2.31 -24.50 -8.64
N ILE A 146 2.31 -24.79 -7.35
CA ILE A 146 1.16 -24.61 -6.46
C ILE A 146 1.26 -23.26 -5.75
N ALA A 147 0.47 -22.28 -6.21
CA ALA A 147 0.42 -20.95 -5.59
C ALA A 147 -0.09 -20.93 -4.14
N SER A 148 -0.85 -21.95 -3.71
CA SER A 148 -1.31 -22.10 -2.32
C SER A 148 -0.31 -22.81 -1.42
N TYR A 149 0.91 -23.07 -1.90
CA TYR A 149 1.98 -23.61 -1.07
C TYR A 149 2.19 -22.71 0.15
N MET A 150 2.24 -23.31 1.34
CA MET A 150 2.50 -22.62 2.61
C MET A 150 4.02 -22.60 2.82
N CYS A 151 4.64 -21.45 2.62
CA CYS A 151 6.04 -21.28 2.92
C CYS A 151 6.27 -21.28 4.43
N LYS A 152 7.34 -21.92 4.85
CA LYS A 152 7.85 -21.90 6.22
C LYS A 152 8.96 -20.86 6.34
N PRO A 153 9.22 -20.33 7.55
CA PRO A 153 10.45 -19.59 7.81
C PRO A 153 11.67 -20.42 7.37
N LYS A 154 12.71 -19.76 6.85
CA LYS A 154 13.92 -20.36 6.25
C LYS A 154 13.76 -21.00 4.86
N ASP A 155 12.57 -21.01 4.27
CA ASP A 155 12.43 -21.40 2.86
C ASP A 155 13.14 -20.41 1.95
N VAL A 156 13.94 -20.93 1.01
CA VAL A 156 14.65 -20.16 0.00
C VAL A 156 13.81 -20.11 -1.27
N ILE A 157 13.41 -18.90 -1.68
CA ILE A 157 12.60 -18.68 -2.89
C ILE A 157 13.51 -18.14 -3.99
N SER A 158 13.62 -18.90 -5.09
CA SER A 158 14.42 -18.52 -6.25
C SER A 158 13.60 -18.51 -7.53
N VAL A 159 14.11 -17.81 -8.54
CA VAL A 159 13.53 -17.76 -9.88
C VAL A 159 14.20 -18.81 -10.74
N SER A 160 13.42 -19.47 -11.60
CA SER A 160 13.95 -20.41 -12.59
C SER A 160 15.00 -19.72 -13.48
N MET A 161 16.12 -20.39 -13.74
CA MET A 161 17.22 -19.89 -14.58
C MET A 161 16.89 -19.75 -16.08
N LYS A 162 15.61 -19.85 -16.46
CA LYS A 162 15.17 -19.59 -17.83
C LYS A 162 15.17 -18.10 -18.11
N GLN A 163 15.69 -17.70 -19.28
CA GLN A 163 15.77 -16.30 -19.69
C GLN A 163 14.42 -15.57 -19.65
N SER A 164 13.32 -16.24 -20.03
CA SER A 164 11.96 -15.68 -19.99
C SER A 164 11.50 -15.38 -18.55
N SER A 165 11.80 -16.27 -17.60
CA SER A 165 11.51 -16.08 -16.17
C SER A 165 12.28 -14.88 -15.62
N LEU A 166 13.58 -14.84 -15.88
CA LEU A 166 14.48 -13.79 -15.41
C LEU A 166 14.07 -12.43 -15.97
N LYS A 167 13.77 -12.35 -17.26
CA LYS A 167 13.29 -11.11 -17.90
C LYS A 167 12.02 -10.57 -17.26
N LEU A 168 11.04 -11.45 -16.96
CA LEU A 168 9.78 -11.02 -16.35
C LEU A 168 9.99 -10.48 -14.92
N VAL A 169 10.79 -11.17 -14.12
CA VAL A 169 11.07 -10.77 -12.73
C VAL A 169 11.94 -9.50 -12.70
N ASN A 170 13.00 -9.44 -13.49
CA ASN A 170 13.90 -8.28 -13.55
C ASN A 170 13.15 -7.00 -13.95
N ARG A 171 12.21 -7.09 -14.90
CA ARG A 171 11.34 -5.97 -15.26
C ARG A 171 10.58 -5.44 -14.04
N ASN A 172 9.97 -6.32 -13.25
CA ASN A 172 9.20 -5.91 -12.07
C ASN A 172 10.09 -5.33 -10.97
N LEU A 173 11.29 -5.90 -10.78
CA LEU A 173 12.29 -5.40 -9.82
C LEU A 173 12.82 -4.01 -10.22
N GLN A 174 13.08 -3.78 -11.51
CA GLN A 174 13.48 -2.48 -12.03
C GLN A 174 12.38 -1.43 -11.86
N GLU A 175 11.12 -1.78 -12.16
CA GLU A 175 9.98 -0.89 -11.90
C GLU A 175 9.81 -0.56 -10.40
N TYR A 176 10.21 -1.48 -9.51
CA TYR A 176 10.20 -1.26 -8.07
C TYR A 176 11.36 -0.36 -7.62
N SER A 177 12.58 -0.60 -8.10
CA SER A 177 13.76 0.19 -7.75
C SER A 177 13.60 1.65 -8.18
N GLN A 178 13.06 1.90 -9.37
CA GLN A 178 12.74 3.25 -9.85
C GLN A 178 11.73 3.98 -8.94
N LYS A 179 10.66 3.28 -8.52
CA LYS A 179 9.68 3.85 -7.57
C LYS A 179 10.31 4.14 -6.22
N MET A 180 11.15 3.24 -5.73
CA MET A 180 11.85 3.41 -4.46
C MET A 180 12.79 4.62 -4.51
N SER A 181 13.56 4.76 -5.60
CA SER A 181 14.41 5.93 -5.83
C SER A 181 13.57 7.22 -5.83
N ALA A 182 12.42 7.23 -6.51
CA ALA A 182 11.53 8.38 -6.51
C ALA A 182 10.96 8.72 -5.12
N TYR A 183 10.58 7.71 -4.32
CA TYR A 183 10.13 7.93 -2.94
C TYR A 183 11.25 8.42 -2.03
N LYS A 184 12.47 7.89 -2.19
CA LYS A 184 13.65 8.33 -1.46
C LYS A 184 13.95 9.81 -1.75
N LYS A 185 14.04 10.19 -3.03
CA LYS A 185 14.22 11.58 -3.46
C LYS A 185 13.11 12.51 -2.93
N ARG A 186 11.86 12.02 -2.88
CA ARG A 186 10.74 12.77 -2.33
C ARG A 186 10.86 12.96 -0.82
N LEU A 187 11.28 11.92 -0.09
CA LEU A 187 11.45 11.94 1.37
C LEU A 187 12.59 12.89 1.76
N GLU A 188 13.69 12.89 1.00
CA GLU A 188 14.84 13.80 1.19
C GLU A 188 14.41 15.28 1.13
N ARG A 189 13.38 15.59 0.33
CA ARG A 189 12.80 16.93 0.22
C ARG A 189 11.77 17.26 1.29
N THR A 190 11.37 16.32 2.14
CA THR A 190 10.36 16.61 3.17
C THR A 190 10.95 17.47 4.27
N LEU A 191 10.18 18.45 4.71
CA LEU A 191 10.62 19.43 5.70
C LEU A 191 11.14 18.76 6.99
N ALA A 192 10.45 17.74 7.50
CA ALA A 192 10.89 17.00 8.68
C ALA A 192 12.27 16.34 8.48
N TYR A 193 12.52 15.73 7.32
CA TYR A 193 13.80 15.12 7.00
C TYR A 193 14.92 16.15 6.84
N VAL A 194 14.64 17.28 6.20
CA VAL A 194 15.61 18.38 6.05
C VAL A 194 16.08 18.92 7.41
N LEU A 195 15.15 19.09 8.36
CA LEU A 195 15.47 19.55 9.72
C LEU A 195 16.36 18.55 10.48
N PHE A 196 16.09 17.26 10.29
CA PHE A 196 16.89 16.18 10.86
C PHE A 196 18.29 16.13 10.22
N GLN A 197 18.38 16.14 8.89
CA GLN A 197 19.64 16.04 8.15
C GLN A 197 20.61 17.21 8.45
N ARG A 198 20.09 18.41 8.73
CA ARG A 198 20.90 19.59 9.10
C ARG A 198 21.28 19.65 10.58
N ASN A 199 21.00 18.60 11.37
CA ASN A 199 21.25 18.57 12.82
C ASN A 199 20.63 19.76 13.58
N ILE A 200 19.54 20.35 13.07
CA ILE A 200 18.76 21.38 13.77
C ILE A 200 17.89 20.72 14.84
N SER A 201 17.39 19.54 14.49
CA SER A 201 16.71 18.64 15.39
C SER A 201 17.59 17.40 15.61
N PRO A 202 17.85 16.97 16.85
CA PRO A 202 18.64 15.76 17.11
C PRO A 202 17.94 14.50 16.59
N ASN A 203 16.61 14.46 16.72
CA ASN A 203 15.78 13.31 16.35
C ASN A 203 14.68 13.73 15.37
N MET A 204 14.18 12.79 14.58
CA MET A 204 13.02 13.02 13.71
C MET A 204 11.76 13.39 14.51
N ALA A 205 11.59 12.85 15.73
CA ALA A 205 10.47 13.17 16.61
C ALA A 205 10.42 14.67 16.97
N ASN A 206 11.56 15.22 17.39
CA ASN A 206 11.67 16.65 17.73
C ASN A 206 11.43 17.53 16.49
N ALA A 207 11.81 17.07 15.28
CA ALA A 207 11.52 17.78 14.04
C ALA A 207 10.01 17.85 13.80
N LEU A 208 9.29 16.73 13.99
CA LEU A 208 7.82 16.70 13.91
C LEU A 208 7.17 17.59 14.97
N GLU A 209 7.71 17.61 16.18
CA GLU A 209 7.20 18.44 17.27
C GLU A 209 7.33 19.93 16.97
N TYR A 210 8.48 20.39 16.49
CA TYR A 210 8.68 21.79 16.07
C TYR A 210 7.70 22.21 14.96
N ILE A 211 7.38 21.29 14.05
CA ILE A 211 6.40 21.52 12.97
C ILE A 211 4.98 21.63 13.55
N ASN A 212 4.58 20.68 14.40
CA ASN A 212 3.25 20.65 15.00
C ASN A 212 3.00 21.86 15.92
N GLN A 213 4.03 22.32 16.64
CA GLN A 213 3.99 23.54 17.46
C GLN A 213 4.02 24.84 16.63
N GLY A 214 4.19 24.77 15.30
CA GLY A 214 4.27 25.96 14.44
C GLY A 214 5.53 26.80 14.65
N LYS A 215 6.60 26.20 15.17
CA LYS A 215 7.92 26.83 15.36
C LYS A 215 8.71 26.90 14.05
N VAL A 216 8.27 26.22 13.00
CA VAL A 216 8.89 26.23 11.67
C VAL A 216 8.10 27.10 10.69
N GLN A 217 8.81 27.94 9.95
CA GLN A 217 8.25 28.74 8.86
C GLN A 217 9.05 28.53 7.58
N VAL A 218 8.35 28.45 6.45
CA VAL A 218 8.92 28.40 5.10
C VAL A 218 8.52 29.69 4.38
N ASN A 219 9.47 30.45 3.86
CA ASN A 219 9.22 31.75 3.21
C ASN A 219 8.33 32.67 4.07
N ASN A 220 8.63 32.74 5.36
CA ASN A 220 7.88 33.48 6.40
C ASN A 220 6.43 33.00 6.64
N ARG A 221 6.02 31.86 6.08
CA ARG A 221 4.71 31.25 6.34
C ARG A 221 4.86 30.07 7.29
N LYS A 222 4.04 30.03 8.36
CA LYS A 222 4.01 28.89 9.28
C LYS A 222 3.54 27.63 8.54
N VAL A 223 4.29 26.54 8.66
CA VAL A 223 3.93 25.24 8.07
C VAL A 223 3.70 24.22 9.18
N LEU A 224 2.48 23.70 9.26
CA LEU A 224 2.10 22.67 10.24
C LEU A 224 2.13 21.24 9.65
N LEU A 225 2.34 21.11 8.35
CA LEU A 225 2.33 19.83 7.65
C LEU A 225 3.76 19.26 7.56
N PRO A 226 4.08 18.14 8.22
CA PRO A 226 5.44 17.58 8.17
C PRO A 226 5.83 17.04 6.79
N ASN A 227 4.85 16.73 5.96
CA ASN A 227 5.03 16.25 4.58
C ASN A 227 5.15 17.38 3.55
N TYR A 228 5.33 18.64 3.98
CA TYR A 228 5.64 19.74 3.07
C TYR A 228 6.93 19.43 2.30
N LEU A 229 6.90 19.64 0.99
CA LEU A 229 8.05 19.43 0.10
C LEU A 229 8.80 20.75 -0.05
N CYS A 230 10.04 20.79 0.42
CA CYS A 230 10.92 21.94 0.26
C CYS A 230 11.42 22.03 -1.18
N HIS A 231 11.34 23.23 -1.74
CA HIS A 231 11.94 23.59 -3.02
C HIS A 231 13.30 24.26 -2.80
N SER A 232 14.19 24.23 -3.79
CA SER A 232 15.54 24.82 -3.69
C SER A 232 15.56 26.32 -3.36
N LYS A 233 14.45 27.03 -3.59
CA LYS A 233 14.27 28.45 -3.29
C LYS A 233 13.68 28.71 -1.90
N ASP A 234 13.27 27.66 -1.18
CA ASP A 234 12.58 27.80 0.10
C ASP A 234 13.56 28.18 1.21
N MET A 235 13.26 29.29 1.89
CA MET A 235 13.93 29.74 3.10
C MET A 235 13.22 29.17 4.32
N ILE A 236 13.89 28.26 5.03
CA ILE A 236 13.34 27.60 6.23
C ILE A 236 13.88 28.32 7.46
N SER A 237 12.97 28.73 8.33
CA SER A 237 13.29 29.30 9.64
C SER A 237 12.70 28.44 10.74
N VAL A 238 13.50 28.15 11.76
CA VAL A 238 13.13 27.28 12.88
C VAL A 238 13.42 28.02 14.16
N LYS A 239 12.41 28.14 15.03
CA LYS A 239 12.56 28.65 16.38
C LYS A 239 12.88 27.49 17.32
N THR A 240 14.12 27.43 17.82
CA THR A 240 14.52 26.50 18.88
C THR A 240 14.74 27.29 20.17
N ASP A 241 14.90 26.58 21.29
CA ASP A 241 15.18 27.22 22.59
C ASP A 241 16.52 27.97 22.58
N LYS A 242 17.44 27.59 21.67
CA LYS A 242 18.74 28.25 21.46
C LYS A 242 18.67 29.48 20.52
N GLY A 243 17.52 29.76 19.91
CA GLY A 243 17.33 30.89 19.00
C GLY A 243 16.70 30.51 17.65
N ILE A 244 16.68 31.48 16.73
CA ILE A 244 16.10 31.30 15.38
C ILE A 244 17.21 30.91 14.40
N ARG A 245 17.11 29.71 13.83
CA ARG A 245 17.99 29.28 12.73
C ARG A 245 17.27 29.48 11.40
N LYS A 246 17.93 30.15 10.45
CA LYS A 246 17.44 30.33 9.08
C LYS A 246 18.43 29.72 8.10
N PHE A 247 17.93 28.97 7.12
CA PHE A 247 18.76 28.39 6.08
C PHE A 247 17.93 28.15 4.81
N GLN A 248 18.60 28.12 3.66
CA GLN A 248 17.98 27.76 2.40
C GLN A 248 18.06 26.24 2.21
N PHE A 249 17.02 25.63 1.64
CA PHE A 249 17.10 24.24 1.21
C PHE A 249 18.02 24.12 -0.01
N SER A 250 19.16 23.43 0.15
CA SER A 250 19.97 22.96 -0.98
C SER A 250 19.56 21.52 -1.30
N GLU A 251 19.38 21.22 -2.59
CA GLU A 251 19.09 19.85 -3.06
C GLU A 251 20.23 18.86 -2.75
#